data_AF-A0A1I8FX01-F1
#
_entry.id   AF-A0A1I8FX01-F1
#
_cell.length_a   1.000
_cell.length_b   1.000
_cell.length_c   1.000
_cell.angle_alpha   90.00
_cell.angle_beta   90.00
_cell.angle_gamma   90.00
#
_symmetry.space_group_name_H-M   'P 1'
#
loop_
_entity.id
_entity.type
_entity.pdbx_description
1 polymer ?
#
loop_
_entity_poly.entity_id
_entity_poly.type
_entity_poly.pdbx_seq_one_letter_code
_entity_poly.pdbx_strand_id
1 'polypeptide(L)'
;MWSQARAAEAAARPDPEQPPGHRRLDETERQKTLGLLRDAQAQLLSEVNRLPITADTLRARQRRVELERQLAELDEAVKVFSRPKVFVRLED
;
A
#
# COMPACT_ATOMS: atom_id res chain seq x y z
N MET A 1 -16.93 -21.15 -14.62
CA MET A 1 -15.81 -20.19 -14.66
C MET A 1 -15.17 -20.15 -13.27
N TRP A 2 -14.04 -20.83 -13.10
CA TRP A 2 -13.33 -20.94 -11.82
C TRP A 2 -12.23 -19.88 -11.73
N SER A 3 -12.52 -18.79 -11.04
CA SER A 3 -11.56 -17.69 -10.83
C SER A 3 -11.39 -17.31 -9.36
N GLN A 4 -11.77 -18.19 -8.41
CA GLN A 4 -11.72 -17.87 -6.98
C GLN A 4 -11.12 -18.97 -6.08
N ALA A 5 -10.89 -20.18 -6.59
CA ALA A 5 -10.59 -21.35 -5.75
C ALA A 5 -9.11 -21.51 -5.32
N ARG A 6 -8.14 -20.84 -5.95
CA ARG A 6 -6.70 -21.10 -5.69
C ARG A 6 -6.10 -20.32 -4.51
N ALA A 7 -6.75 -19.26 -4.02
CA ALA A 7 -6.18 -18.38 -2.99
C ALA A 7 -6.49 -18.85 -1.55
N ALA A 8 -7.54 -19.63 -1.35
CA ALA A 8 -7.97 -20.10 -0.03
C ALA A 8 -7.06 -21.22 0.53
N GLU A 9 -6.49 -22.05 -0.34
CA GLU A 9 -5.81 -23.28 0.06
C GLU A 9 -4.39 -23.04 0.63
N ALA A 10 -3.71 -21.98 0.19
CA ALA A 10 -2.42 -21.59 0.77
C ALA A 10 -2.54 -20.97 2.17
N ALA A 11 -3.76 -20.66 2.63
CA ALA A 11 -4.06 -19.89 3.83
C ALA A 11 -4.27 -20.76 5.10
N ALA A 12 -4.31 -22.09 4.96
CA ALA A 12 -4.57 -23.04 6.05
C ALA A 12 -3.30 -23.69 6.62
N ARG A 13 -2.14 -23.47 6.00
CA ARG A 13 -0.86 -23.91 6.55
C ARG A 13 -0.34 -22.75 7.42
N PRO A 14 -0.05 -22.95 8.73
CA PRO A 14 0.62 -21.93 9.51
C PRO A 14 1.96 -21.66 8.83
N ASP A 15 2.09 -20.48 8.22
CA ASP A 15 3.34 -20.05 7.62
C ASP A 15 4.37 -19.95 8.76
N PRO A 16 5.51 -20.66 8.69
CA PRO A 16 6.53 -20.69 9.75
C PRO A 16 7.19 -19.31 9.99
N GLU A 17 6.85 -18.31 9.17
CA GLU A 17 7.33 -16.93 9.22
C GLU A 17 6.34 -15.96 9.86
N GLN A 18 5.16 -16.40 10.35
CA GLN A 18 4.23 -15.50 11.04
C GLN A 18 4.91 -14.95 12.30
N PRO A 19 5.31 -13.66 12.33
CA PRO A 19 6.02 -13.14 13.48
C PRO A 19 5.04 -13.09 14.67
N PRO A 20 5.50 -13.38 15.89
CA PRO A 20 4.66 -13.23 17.08
C PRO A 20 4.08 -11.81 17.15
N GLY A 21 2.81 -11.69 17.54
CA GLY A 21 2.10 -10.41 17.60
C GLY A 21 1.62 -9.86 16.25
N HIS A 22 1.59 -10.65 15.18
CA HIS A 22 1.00 -10.24 13.90
C HIS A 22 -0.26 -11.06 13.60
N ARG A 23 -1.31 -10.42 13.08
CA ARG A 23 -2.51 -11.10 12.56
C ARG A 23 -2.52 -11.08 11.04
N ARG A 24 -3.08 -12.14 10.44
CA ARG A 24 -3.45 -12.10 9.02
C ARG A 24 -4.61 -11.13 8.83
N LEU A 25 -4.48 -10.24 7.85
CA LEU A 25 -5.55 -9.34 7.45
C LEU A 25 -6.62 -10.11 6.67
N ASP A 26 -7.89 -9.90 6.98
CA ASP A 26 -8.98 -10.49 6.21
C ASP A 26 -9.18 -9.79 4.86
N GLU A 27 -9.82 -10.49 3.93
CA GLU A 27 -9.95 -10.03 2.54
C GLU A 27 -10.75 -8.74 2.45
N THR A 28 -11.79 -8.57 3.27
CA THR A 28 -12.62 -7.37 3.30
C THR A 28 -11.84 -6.16 3.82
N GLU A 29 -11.12 -6.30 4.94
CA GLU A 29 -10.24 -5.25 5.46
C GLU A 29 -9.11 -4.93 4.46
N ARG A 30 -8.53 -5.95 3.82
CA ARG A 30 -7.49 -5.79 2.79
C ARG A 30 -8.00 -4.95 1.62
N GLN A 31 -9.16 -5.28 1.06
CA GLN A 31 -9.76 -4.54 -0.06
C GLN A 31 -10.09 -3.10 0.32
N LYS A 32 -10.62 -2.88 1.53
CA LYS A 32 -10.89 -1.54 2.06
C LYS A 32 -9.61 -0.70 2.16
N THR A 33 -8.57 -1.25 2.78
CA THR A 33 -7.26 -0.58 2.91
C THR A 33 -6.61 -0.34 1.56
N LEU A 34 -6.69 -1.30 0.63
CA LEU A 34 -6.20 -1.14 -0.73
C LEU A 34 -6.92 -0.01 -1.47
N GLY A 35 -8.23 0.14 -1.28
CA GLY A 35 -9.01 1.27 -1.80
C GLY A 35 -8.48 2.60 -1.27
N LEU A 36 -8.38 2.74 0.05
CA LEU A 36 -7.86 3.95 0.70
C LEU A 36 -6.45 4.32 0.23
N LEU A 37 -5.56 3.34 0.07
CA LEU A 37 -4.20 3.56 -0.42
C LEU A 37 -4.18 4.04 -1.88
N ARG A 38 -5.06 3.50 -2.73
CA ARG A 38 -5.20 3.95 -4.13
C ARG A 38 -5.78 5.36 -4.23
N ASP A 39 -6.78 5.68 -3.43
CA ASP A 39 -7.33 7.04 -3.35
C ASP A 39 -6.25 8.05 -2.91
N ALA A 40 -5.50 7.72 -1.86
CA ALA A 40 -4.38 8.54 -1.39
C ALA A 40 -3.30 8.70 -2.47
N GLN A 41 -2.95 7.63 -3.18
CA GLN A 41 -2.00 7.67 -4.29
C GLN A 41 -2.47 8.60 -5.41
N ALA A 42 -3.74 8.51 -5.80
CA ALA A 42 -4.33 9.36 -6.84
C ALA A 42 -4.33 10.85 -6.44
N GLN A 43 -4.65 11.14 -5.18
CA GLN A 43 -4.56 12.49 -4.63
C GLN A 43 -3.12 13.02 -4.68
N LEU A 44 -2.15 12.22 -4.24
CA LEU A 44 -0.75 12.63 -4.23
C LEU A 44 -0.19 12.86 -5.65
N LEU A 45 -0.57 12.01 -6.60
CA LEU A 45 -0.24 12.21 -8.03
C LEU A 45 -0.83 13.51 -8.58
N SER A 46 -2.08 13.83 -8.21
CA SER A 46 -2.69 15.12 -8.56
C SER A 46 -1.88 16.28 -7.98
N GLU A 47 -1.44 16.19 -6.73
CA GLU A 47 -0.64 17.24 -6.08
C GLU A 47 0.74 17.40 -6.74
N VAL A 48 1.42 16.30 -7.08
CA VAL A 48 2.67 16.33 -7.84
C VAL A 48 2.47 16.98 -9.21
N ASN A 49 1.40 16.62 -9.92
CA ASN A 49 1.08 17.20 -11.24
C ASN A 49 0.72 18.69 -11.18
N ARG A 50 0.25 19.18 -10.02
CA ARG A 50 -0.03 20.61 -9.79
C ARG A 50 1.24 21.41 -9.50
N LEU A 51 2.37 20.77 -9.20
CA LEU A 51 3.62 21.48 -9.00
C LEU A 51 4.16 22.01 -10.34
N PRO A 52 4.45 23.31 -10.45
CA PRO A 52 5.04 23.87 -11.66
C PRO A 52 6.42 23.24 -11.92
N ILE A 53 6.57 22.64 -13.10
CA ILE A 53 7.82 21.98 -13.57
C ILE A 53 9.02 22.95 -13.53
N THR A 54 8.74 24.25 -13.67
CA THR A 54 9.73 25.34 -13.73
C THR A 54 10.06 25.97 -12.37
N ALA A 55 9.46 25.52 -11.27
CA ALA A 55 9.77 26.09 -9.95
C ALA A 55 11.15 25.62 -9.48
N ASP A 56 12.18 26.33 -9.93
CA ASP A 56 13.60 26.04 -9.66
C ASP A 56 14.03 26.42 -8.23
N THR A 57 13.09 26.90 -7.41
CA THR A 57 13.37 27.22 -6.01
C THR A 57 13.68 25.94 -5.22
N LEU A 58 14.64 26.03 -4.30
CA LEU A 58 15.00 24.92 -3.40
C LEU A 58 13.77 24.36 -2.67
N ARG A 59 12.82 25.21 -2.26
CA ARG A 59 11.58 24.81 -1.59
C ARG A 59 10.70 23.93 -2.47
N ALA A 60 10.51 24.30 -3.74
CA ALA A 60 9.69 23.51 -4.67
C ALA A 60 10.35 22.16 -4.99
N ARG A 61 11.68 22.12 -5.13
CA ARG A 61 12.43 20.87 -5.28
C ARG A 61 12.27 19.97 -4.05
N GLN A 62 12.40 20.52 -2.86
CA GLN A 62 12.26 19.77 -1.60
C GLN A 62 10.85 19.21 -1.43
N ARG A 63 9.82 20.02 -1.73
CA ARG A 63 8.42 19.58 -1.69
C ARG A 63 8.13 18.47 -2.70
N ARG A 64 8.69 18.56 -3.91
CA ARG A 64 8.56 17.48 -4.91
C ARG A 64 9.18 16.18 -4.40
N VAL A 65 10.40 16.22 -3.89
CA VAL A 65 11.10 15.03 -3.36
C VAL A 65 10.32 14.40 -2.20
N GLU A 66 9.73 15.22 -1.32
CA GLU A 66 8.87 14.73 -0.23
C GLU A 66 7.62 14.01 -0.76
N LEU A 67 6.92 14.62 -1.73
CA LEU A 67 5.75 14.00 -2.36
C LEU A 67 6.12 12.71 -3.13
N GLU A 68 7.24 12.70 -3.86
CA GLU A 68 7.75 11.52 -4.55
C GLU A 68 8.08 10.38 -3.57
N ARG A 69 8.70 10.72 -2.42
CA ARG A 69 8.96 9.75 -1.36
C ARG A 69 7.67 9.17 -0.79
N GLN A 70 6.71 10.03 -0.44
CA GLN A 70 5.40 9.60 0.04
C GLN A 70 4.67 8.73 -0.99
N LEU A 71 4.79 9.05 -2.28
CA LEU A 71 4.25 8.24 -3.36
C LEU A 71 4.88 6.86 -3.41
N ALA A 72 6.20 6.76 -3.27
CA ALA A 72 6.92 5.49 -3.23
C ALA A 72 6.52 4.62 -2.03
N GLU A 73 6.34 5.23 -0.85
CA GLU A 73 5.85 4.54 0.34
C GLU A 73 4.43 4.00 0.14
N LEU A 74 3.54 4.79 -0.49
CA LEU A 74 2.20 4.34 -0.85
C LEU A 74 2.21 3.23 -1.90
N ASP A 75 3.09 3.29 -2.90
CA ASP A 75 3.19 2.27 -3.95
C ASP A 75 3.64 0.91 -3.38
N GLU A 76 4.65 0.92 -2.50
CA GLU A 76 5.07 -0.29 -1.79
C GLU A 76 3.97 -0.80 -0.86
N ALA A 77 3.23 0.07 -0.17
CA ALA A 77 2.05 -0.35 0.59
C ALA A 77 1.00 -1.01 -0.32
N VAL A 78 0.58 -0.35 -1.41
CA VAL A 78 -0.38 -0.90 -2.40
C VAL A 78 0.10 -2.26 -2.90
N LYS A 79 1.38 -2.41 -3.19
CA LYS A 79 1.99 -3.68 -3.62
C LYS A 79 1.93 -4.76 -2.55
N VAL A 80 2.16 -4.42 -1.28
CA VAL A 80 1.98 -5.34 -0.14
C VAL A 80 0.51 -5.75 -0.03
N PHE A 81 -0.42 -4.80 0.00
CA PHE A 81 -1.86 -5.07 0.13
C PHE A 81 -2.49 -5.72 -1.11
N SER A 82 -1.85 -5.61 -2.28
CA SER A 82 -2.22 -6.32 -3.50
C SER A 82 -1.98 -7.83 -3.39
N ARG A 83 -1.03 -8.27 -2.55
CA ARG A 83 -0.79 -9.68 -2.28
C ARG A 83 -1.98 -10.28 -1.50
N PRO A 84 -2.38 -11.52 -1.80
CA PRO A 84 -3.50 -12.17 -1.10
C PRO A 84 -3.19 -12.53 0.36
N LYS A 85 -1.90 -12.52 0.75
CA LYS A 85 -1.45 -12.81 2.11
C LYS A 85 -0.73 -11.58 2.67
N VAL A 86 -1.34 -10.92 3.65
CA VAL A 86 -0.79 -9.75 4.33
C VAL A 86 -0.89 -9.96 5.84
N PHE A 87 0.20 -9.70 6.54
CA PHE A 87 0.26 -9.74 8.00
C PHE A 87 0.39 -8.31 8.52
N VAL A 88 -0.48 -7.94 9.45
CA VAL A 88 -0.43 -6.65 10.14
C VAL A 88 0.02 -6.87 11.57
N ARG A 89 0.91 -6.01 12.06
CA ARG A 89 1.31 -6.00 13.46
C ARG A 89 0.09 -5.61 14.29
N LEU A 90 -0.23 -6.42 15.30
CA LEU A 90 -1.14 -6.02 16.35
C LEU A 90 -0.34 -5.06 17.23
N GLU A 91 -0.62 -3.76 17.12
CA GLU A 91 -0.17 -2.80 18.11
C GLU A 91 -1.00 -3.04 19.38
N ASP A 92 -0.34 -3.17 20.53
CA ASP A 92 -0.95 -3.34 21.86
C ASP A 92 -1.62 -2.03 22.32
#